data_AF-M7SNF5-F1
#
_entry.id   AF-M7SNF5-F1
#
_cell.length_a   1.000
_cell.length_b   1.000
_cell.length_c   1.000
_cell.angle_alpha   90.00
_cell.angle_beta   90.00
_cell.angle_gamma   90.00
#
_symmetry.space_group_name_H-M   'P 1'
#
loop_
_entity.id
_entity.type
_entity.pdbx_description
1 polymer ?
#
loop_
_entity_poly.entity_id
_entity_poly.type
_entity_poly.pdbx_seq_one_letter_code
_entity_poly.pdbx_strand_id
1 'polypeptide(L)'
;MLWSPWVHITAQAGADFEAYRNFEHEFLISPLLQWGAEAYYPEGQPTAEELSYISPLHHPFRTEVPLFINAGSAEAMFDTVEEFANQMKAVDGNQVRFHATEASPHNLIMSYTGLGFERQMETAAVDAFNFFEQTA
;
A
#
# COMPACT_ATOMS: atom_id res chain seq x y z
N MET A 1 -0.43 7.45 -8.31
CA MET A 1 -1.47 6.89 -7.41
C MET A 1 -1.05 5.51 -6.99
N LEU A 2 -1.16 5.20 -5.71
CA LEU A 2 -0.87 3.88 -5.14
C LEU A 2 -2.17 3.37 -4.51
N TRP A 3 -2.65 2.20 -4.93
CA TRP A 3 -3.87 1.57 -4.42
C TRP A 3 -3.49 0.26 -3.75
N SER A 4 -3.76 0.15 -2.44
CA SER A 4 -3.38 -0.97 -1.59
C SER A 4 -1.94 -1.47 -1.85
N PRO A 5 -0.92 -0.60 -1.83
CA PRO A 5 0.43 -0.98 -2.23
C PRO A 5 1.07 -1.93 -1.21
N TRP A 6 1.76 -2.97 -1.69
CA TRP A 6 2.59 -3.80 -0.83
C TRP A 6 3.95 -3.12 -0.61
N VAL A 7 4.08 -2.40 0.51
CA VAL A 7 5.22 -1.51 0.79
C VAL A 7 6.24 -2.08 1.78
N HIS A 8 5.90 -3.18 2.45
CA HIS A 8 6.76 -3.88 3.40
C HIS A 8 6.93 -5.33 2.94
N ILE A 9 7.99 -5.59 2.18
CA ILE A 9 8.30 -6.91 1.63
C ILE A 9 9.50 -7.45 2.40
N THR A 10 9.35 -8.61 3.02
CA THR A 10 10.43 -9.31 3.72
C THR A 10 10.63 -10.70 3.13
N ALA A 11 11.75 -11.34 3.47
CA ALA A 11 11.99 -12.74 3.13
C ALA A 11 11.02 -13.71 3.86
N GLN A 12 10.25 -13.24 4.84
CA GLN A 12 9.26 -13.99 5.61
C GLN A 12 7.83 -13.48 5.35
N ALA A 13 7.59 -12.90 4.17
CA ALA A 13 6.34 -12.23 3.80
C ALA A 13 5.06 -13.00 4.14
N GLY A 14 5.04 -14.33 4.00
CA GLY A 14 3.88 -15.13 4.37
C GLY A 14 3.58 -15.08 5.87
N ALA A 15 4.61 -15.29 6.71
CA ALA A 15 4.46 -15.27 8.17
C ALA A 15 4.15 -13.86 8.68
N ASP A 16 4.77 -12.83 8.11
CA ASP A 16 4.48 -11.44 8.47
C ASP A 16 3.02 -11.08 8.15
N PHE A 17 2.53 -11.53 7.00
CA PHE A 17 1.17 -11.30 6.57
C PHE A 17 0.13 -11.97 7.48
N GLU A 18 0.41 -13.17 8.00
CA GLU A 18 -0.45 -13.86 8.99
C GLU A 18 -0.51 -13.11 10.33
N ALA A 19 0.53 -12.35 10.66
CA ALA A 19 0.59 -11.56 11.88
C ALA A 19 -0.14 -10.21 11.76
N TYR A 20 -0.49 -9.79 10.53
CA TYR A 20 -1.22 -8.53 10.33
C TYR A 20 -2.64 -8.61 10.85
N ARG A 21 -3.12 -7.48 11.37
CA ARG A 21 -4.54 -7.35 11.74
C ARG A 21 -5.40 -7.62 10.50
N ASN A 22 -6.62 -8.12 10.70
CA ASN A 22 -7.57 -8.40 9.63
C ASN A 22 -7.14 -9.47 8.60
N PHE A 23 -6.03 -10.19 8.80
CA PHE A 23 -5.62 -11.31 7.93
C PHE A 23 -6.78 -12.30 7.67
N GLU A 24 -7.57 -12.62 8.70
CA GLU A 24 -8.72 -13.54 8.59
C GLU A 24 -9.87 -13.03 7.68
N HIS A 25 -9.86 -11.75 7.33
CA HIS A 25 -10.88 -11.09 6.50
C HIS A 25 -10.35 -10.71 5.11
N GLU A 26 -9.09 -11.05 4.82
CA GLU A 26 -8.41 -10.74 3.58
C GLU A 26 -8.61 -11.85 2.53
N PHE A 27 -8.60 -11.48 1.24
CA PHE A 27 -8.67 -12.47 0.16
C PHE A 27 -7.29 -12.91 -0.35
N LEU A 28 -6.23 -12.18 -0.01
CA LEU A 28 -4.86 -12.66 -0.20
C LEU A 28 -4.55 -13.76 0.82
N ILE A 29 -3.67 -14.68 0.43
CA ILE A 29 -3.26 -15.81 1.26
C ILE A 29 -1.75 -15.77 1.47
N SER A 30 -1.29 -16.16 2.66
CA SER A 30 0.13 -16.15 3.03
C SER A 30 1.04 -16.82 2.01
N PRO A 31 0.69 -17.98 1.41
CA PRO A 31 1.52 -18.60 0.37
C PRO A 31 1.72 -17.74 -0.87
N LEU A 32 0.73 -16.90 -1.23
CA LEU A 32 0.85 -15.99 -2.37
C LEU A 32 1.86 -14.87 -2.08
N LEU A 33 1.82 -14.30 -0.88
CA LEU A 33 2.79 -13.27 -0.46
C LEU A 33 4.19 -13.87 -0.32
N GLN A 34 4.31 -15.05 0.28
CA GLN A 34 5.59 -15.74 0.40
C GLN A 34 6.20 -16.01 -0.99
N TRP A 35 5.43 -16.58 -1.91
CA TRP A 35 5.87 -16.80 -3.28
C TRP A 35 6.24 -15.49 -3.98
N GLY A 36 5.44 -14.43 -3.79
CA GLY A 36 5.71 -13.11 -4.37
C GLY A 36 7.03 -12.52 -3.89
N ALA A 37 7.34 -12.64 -2.59
CA ALA A 37 8.61 -12.21 -2.04
C ALA A 37 9.78 -13.03 -2.60
N GLU A 38 9.66 -14.36 -2.61
CA GLU A 38 10.68 -15.26 -3.16
C GLU A 38 10.97 -15.01 -4.64
N ALA A 39 9.94 -14.68 -5.42
CA ALA A 39 10.07 -14.37 -6.84
C ALA A 39 10.62 -12.97 -7.12
N TYR A 40 10.42 -12.02 -6.20
CA TYR A 40 10.81 -10.62 -6.37
C TYR A 40 12.18 -10.30 -5.79
N TYR A 41 12.59 -10.98 -4.72
CA TYR A 41 13.91 -10.80 -4.13
C TYR A 41 15.02 -11.26 -5.10
N PRO A 42 16.14 -10.51 -5.18
CA PRO A 42 17.27 -10.92 -6.00
C PRO A 42 17.96 -12.16 -5.41
N GLU A 43 18.67 -12.89 -6.26
CA GLU A 43 19.55 -13.97 -5.79
C GLU A 43 20.66 -13.41 -4.90
N GLY A 44 20.83 -13.98 -3.70
CA GLY A 44 21.83 -13.55 -2.73
C GLY A 44 21.31 -12.54 -1.71
N GLN A 45 22.23 -11.89 -0.99
CA GLN A 45 21.87 -10.88 0.01
C GLN A 45 21.75 -9.52 -0.69
N PRO A 46 20.55 -8.89 -0.72
CA PRO A 46 20.40 -7.57 -1.30
C PRO A 46 21.16 -6.53 -0.47
N THR A 47 21.72 -5.54 -1.17
CA THR A 47 22.28 -4.33 -0.57
C THR A 47 21.19 -3.51 0.11
N ALA A 48 21.59 -2.59 0.99
CA ALA A 48 20.64 -1.67 1.63
C ALA A 48 19.89 -0.79 0.62
N GLU A 49 20.54 -0.41 -0.47
CA GLU A 49 19.92 0.36 -1.55
C GLU A 49 18.88 -0.47 -2.30
N GLU A 50 19.19 -1.71 -2.69
CA GLU A 50 18.22 -2.61 -3.32
C GLU A 50 17.01 -2.89 -2.41
N LEU A 51 17.25 -3.11 -1.12
CA LEU A 51 16.19 -3.29 -0.13
C LEU A 51 15.26 -2.07 -0.05
N SER A 52 15.78 -0.85 -0.20
CA SER A 52 14.96 0.37 -0.19
C SER A 52 14.00 0.48 -1.37
N TYR A 53 14.36 -0.13 -2.51
CA TYR A 53 13.49 -0.20 -3.69
C TYR A 53 12.49 -1.36 -3.60
N ILE A 54 12.88 -2.46 -2.94
CA ILE A 54 12.03 -3.65 -2.76
C ILE A 54 10.96 -3.41 -1.69
N SER A 55 11.37 -2.81 -0.57
CA SER A 55 10.53 -2.59 0.61
C SER A 55 10.65 -1.13 1.05
N PRO A 56 9.93 -0.21 0.39
CA PRO A 56 10.07 1.22 0.60
C PRO A 56 9.57 1.69 1.98
N LEU A 57 8.79 0.88 2.72
CA LEU A 57 8.52 1.14 4.12
C LEU A 57 9.83 1.16 4.92
N HIS A 58 10.01 2.19 5.76
CA HIS A 58 11.25 2.53 6.47
C HIS A 58 12.35 3.18 5.62
N HIS A 59 12.09 3.43 4.34
CA HIS A 59 13.04 4.07 3.42
C HIS A 59 12.38 5.23 2.64
N PRO A 60 11.85 6.26 3.34
CA PRO A 60 11.18 7.35 2.67
C PRO A 60 12.16 8.17 1.82
N PHE A 61 11.69 8.68 0.69
CA PHE A 61 12.51 9.41 -0.28
C PHE A 61 11.83 10.72 -0.71
N ARG A 62 12.64 11.68 -1.16
CA ARG A 62 12.13 12.94 -1.70
C ARG A 62 11.59 12.74 -3.12
N THR A 63 10.44 13.32 -3.41
CA THR A 63 9.82 13.33 -4.73
C THR A 63 9.14 14.66 -5.01
N GLU A 64 9.20 15.12 -6.25
CA GLU A 64 8.40 16.26 -6.74
C GLU A 64 7.01 15.81 -7.24
N VAL A 65 6.82 14.51 -7.46
CA VAL A 65 5.55 13.93 -7.90
C VAL A 65 4.60 13.79 -6.71
N PRO A 66 3.40 14.39 -6.75
CA PRO A 66 2.39 14.22 -5.71
C PRO A 66 1.93 12.76 -5.58
N LEU A 67 1.79 12.28 -4.34
CA LEU A 67 1.43 10.90 -4.04
C LEU A 67 0.03 10.82 -3.41
N PHE A 68 -0.91 10.28 -4.17
CA PHE A 68 -2.15 9.74 -3.59
C PHE A 68 -1.95 8.26 -3.24
N ILE A 69 -2.17 7.91 -1.98
CA ILE A 69 -1.99 6.57 -1.43
C ILE A 69 -3.30 6.12 -0.80
N ASN A 70 -3.82 4.98 -1.22
CA ASN A 70 -5.07 4.42 -0.73
C ASN A 70 -4.85 3.06 -0.05
N ALA A 71 -5.61 2.82 1.02
CA ALA A 71 -5.79 1.49 1.62
C ALA A 71 -7.23 1.31 2.08
N GLY A 72 -7.77 0.11 1.93
CA GLY A 72 -9.04 -0.27 2.54
C GLY A 72 -8.86 -0.52 4.03
N SER A 73 -9.72 0.05 4.88
CA SER A 73 -9.53 -0.06 6.34
C SER A 73 -9.69 -1.49 6.89
N ALA A 74 -10.28 -2.39 6.09
CA ALA A 74 -10.41 -3.80 6.43
C ALA A 74 -9.28 -4.67 5.85
N GLU A 75 -8.38 -4.10 5.05
CA GLU A 75 -7.28 -4.86 4.45
C GLU A 75 -6.18 -5.16 5.46
N ALA A 76 -5.50 -6.30 5.28
CA ALA A 76 -4.45 -6.72 6.20
C ALA A 76 -3.23 -5.80 6.17
N MET A 77 -2.91 -5.25 4.99
CA MET A 77 -1.76 -4.36 4.81
C MET A 77 -1.99 -2.93 5.30
N PHE A 78 -3.18 -2.58 5.81
CA PHE A 78 -3.55 -1.20 6.11
C PHE A 78 -2.51 -0.46 6.95
N ASP A 79 -2.07 -1.07 8.07
CA ASP A 79 -1.15 -0.41 9.01
C ASP A 79 0.20 -0.11 8.34
N THR A 80 0.69 -1.01 7.50
CA THR A 80 1.93 -0.80 6.75
C THR A 80 1.80 0.28 5.69
N VAL A 81 0.63 0.40 5.03
CA VAL A 81 0.38 1.45 4.03
C VAL A 81 0.22 2.81 4.69
N GLU A 82 -0.50 2.88 5.82
CA GLU A 82 -0.65 4.11 6.60
C GLU A 82 0.71 4.60 7.10
N GLU A 83 1.53 3.71 7.67
CA GLU A 83 2.87 4.09 8.13
C GLU A 83 3.76 4.55 6.97
N PHE A 84 3.73 3.89 5.82
CA PHE A 84 4.46 4.34 4.64
C PHE A 84 4.03 5.75 4.20
N ALA A 85 2.72 6.00 4.17
CA ALA A 85 2.19 7.31 3.80
C ALA A 85 2.62 8.40 4.80
N ASN A 86 2.65 8.08 6.09
CA ASN A 86 3.15 8.98 7.14
C ASN A 86 4.64 9.30 6.97
N GLN A 87 5.47 8.28 6.72
CA GLN A 87 6.91 8.46 6.48
C GLN A 87 7.17 9.29 5.22
N MET A 88 6.46 9.01 4.12
CA MET A 88 6.59 9.79 2.88
C MET A 88 6.13 11.23 3.05
N LYS A 89 5.09 11.48 3.87
CA LYS A 89 4.61 12.82 4.19
C LYS A 89 5.58 13.60 5.07
N ALA A 90 6.36 12.92 5.91
CA ALA A 90 7.35 13.54 6.79
C ALA A 90 8.61 14.02 6.06
N VAL A 91 8.82 13.64 4.79
CA VAL A 91 9.94 14.12 3.98
C VAL A 91 9.66 15.53 3.46
N ASP A 92 10.56 16.46 3.77
CA ASP A 92 10.45 17.85 3.34
C ASP A 92 10.23 17.99 1.83
N GLY A 93 9.17 18.69 1.47
CA GLY A 93 8.77 18.97 0.09
C GLY A 93 7.87 17.91 -0.57
N ASN A 94 7.66 16.75 0.07
CA ASN A 94 6.74 15.77 -0.46
C ASN A 94 5.28 16.22 -0.28
N GLN A 95 4.47 15.98 -1.31
CA GLN A 95 3.03 16.20 -1.29
C GLN A 95 2.33 14.84 -1.25
N VAL A 96 1.76 14.47 -0.09
CA VAL A 96 1.18 13.15 0.13
C VAL A 96 -0.25 13.25 0.66
N ARG A 97 -1.18 12.57 -0.01
CA ARG A 97 -2.56 12.34 0.43
C ARG A 97 -2.74 10.85 0.70
N PHE A 98 -2.87 10.49 1.98
CA PHE A 98 -3.37 9.17 2.37
C PHE A 98 -4.90 9.20 2.43
N HIS A 99 -5.54 8.20 1.82
CA HIS A 99 -6.98 7.98 1.84
C HIS A 99 -7.28 6.57 2.35
N ALA A 100 -7.74 6.47 3.58
CA ALA A 100 -8.31 5.26 4.14
C ALA A 100 -9.76 5.11 3.68
N THR A 101 -10.08 4.02 2.96
CA THR A 101 -11.46 3.75 2.55
C THR A 101 -12.14 2.82 3.55
N GLU A 102 -13.17 3.33 4.21
CA GLU A 102 -13.85 2.64 5.31
C GLU A 102 -14.43 1.28 4.90
N ALA A 103 -14.26 0.29 5.79
CA ALA A 103 -14.77 -1.08 5.69
C ALA A 103 -14.46 -1.79 4.35
N SER A 104 -13.47 -1.30 3.61
CA SER A 104 -13.15 -1.77 2.27
C SER A 104 -11.99 -2.77 2.30
N PRO A 105 -12.01 -3.79 1.42
CA PRO A 105 -10.97 -4.80 1.36
C PRO A 105 -9.77 -4.31 0.55
N HIS A 106 -8.74 -5.15 0.44
CA HIS A 106 -7.60 -4.91 -0.44
C HIS A 106 -8.02 -4.76 -1.92
N ASN A 107 -7.23 -4.07 -2.74
CA ASN A 107 -7.46 -3.88 -4.18
C ASN A 107 -8.87 -3.38 -4.55
N LEU A 108 -9.41 -2.43 -3.79
CA LEU A 108 -10.75 -1.85 -4.05
C LEU A 108 -10.96 -1.45 -5.51
N ILE A 109 -9.96 -0.82 -6.15
CA ILE A 109 -10.01 -0.38 -7.54
C ILE A 109 -10.31 -1.51 -8.54
N MET A 110 -9.94 -2.75 -8.22
CA MET A 110 -10.19 -3.92 -9.07
C MET A 110 -11.48 -4.66 -8.72
N SER A 111 -11.95 -4.56 -7.47
CA SER A 111 -13.00 -5.43 -6.94
C SER A 111 -14.32 -4.72 -6.64
N TYR A 112 -14.36 -3.38 -6.64
CA TYR A 112 -15.48 -2.60 -6.10
C TYR A 112 -16.86 -2.98 -6.67
N THR A 113 -17.00 -3.17 -7.98
CA THR A 113 -18.30 -3.53 -8.61
C THR A 113 -18.76 -4.93 -8.22
N GLY A 114 -17.83 -5.88 -8.05
CA GLY A 114 -18.17 -7.26 -7.69
C GLY A 114 -18.55 -7.42 -6.21
N LEU A 115 -18.14 -6.47 -5.37
CA LEU A 115 -18.29 -6.52 -3.92
C LEU A 115 -19.32 -5.50 -3.37
N GLY A 116 -19.88 -4.63 -4.23
CA GLY A 116 -20.87 -3.62 -3.82
C GLY A 116 -20.25 -2.39 -3.13
N PHE A 117 -19.03 -2.02 -3.52
CA PHE A 117 -18.27 -0.89 -2.95
C PHE A 117 -18.18 0.32 -3.90
N GLU A 118 -19.15 0.50 -4.80
CA GLU A 118 -19.15 1.59 -5.78
C GLU A 118 -19.06 2.97 -5.12
N ARG A 119 -19.78 3.18 -4.02
CA ARG A 119 -19.77 4.46 -3.30
C ARG A 119 -18.40 4.74 -2.66
N GLN A 120 -17.79 3.72 -2.08
CA GLN A 120 -16.47 3.79 -1.48
C GLN A 120 -15.41 4.11 -2.54
N MET A 121 -15.49 3.44 -3.69
CA MET A 121 -14.60 3.71 -4.82
C MET A 121 -14.80 5.11 -5.40
N GLU A 122 -16.05 5.55 -5.57
CA GLU A 122 -16.38 6.92 -6.03
C GLU A 122 -15.79 7.97 -5.07
N THR A 123 -15.95 7.76 -3.76
CA THR A 123 -15.40 8.66 -2.74
C THR A 123 -13.87 8.75 -2.82
N ALA A 124 -13.19 7.60 -2.94
CA ALA A 124 -11.74 7.56 -3.09
C ALA A 124 -11.27 8.21 -4.40
N ALA A 125 -11.99 7.99 -5.51
CA ALA A 125 -11.68 8.58 -6.80
C ALA A 125 -11.85 10.11 -6.82
N VAL A 126 -12.92 10.63 -6.21
CA VAL A 126 -13.15 12.07 -6.08
C VAL A 126 -12.08 12.74 -5.21
N ASP A 127 -11.68 12.11 -4.12
CA ASP A 127 -10.59 12.63 -3.27
C ASP A 127 -9.25 12.64 -4.02
N ALA A 128 -8.93 11.57 -4.77
CA ALA A 128 -7.76 11.53 -5.63
C ALA A 128 -7.78 12.65 -6.67
N PHE A 129 -8.90 12.83 -7.37
CA PHE A 129 -9.08 13.89 -8.37
C PHE A 129 -8.85 15.28 -7.76
N ASN A 130 -9.52 15.58 -6.64
CA ASN A 130 -9.39 16.87 -5.96
C ASN A 130 -7.95 17.13 -5.49
N PHE A 131 -7.25 16.09 -5.02
CA PHE A 131 -5.85 16.20 -4.64
C PHE A 131 -4.95 16.54 -5.83
N PHE A 132 -5.10 15.85 -6.97
CA PHE A 132 -4.27 16.15 -8.13
C PHE A 132 -4.58 17.50 -8.76
N GLU A 133 -5.84 17.94 -8.79
CA GLU A 133 -6.19 19.30 -9.25
C GLU A 133 -5.55 20.42 -8.42
N GLN A 134 -5.25 20.17 -7.14
CA GLN A 134 -4.62 21.15 -6.25
C GLN A 134 -3.09 21.11 -6.29
N THR A 135 -2.51 20.08 -6.90
CA THR A 135 -1.06 19.82 -6.89
C THR A 135 -0.44 19.85 -8.29
N ALA A 136 -1.26 20.05 -9.33
CA ALA A 136 -0.85 20.33 -10.71
C ALA A 136 -0.50 21.81 -10.91
#